data_AF-A0A2V1D8F9-F1
#
_entry.id   AF-A0A2V1D8F9-F1
#
_cell.length_a   1.000
_cell.length_b   1.000
_cell.length_c   1.000
_cell.angle_alpha   90.00
_cell.angle_beta   90.00
_cell.angle_gamma   90.00
#
_symmetry.space_group_name_H-M   'P 1'
#
loop_
_entity.id
_entity.type
_entity.pdbx_description
1 polymer ?
#
loop_
_entity_poly.entity_id
_entity_poly.type
_entity_poly.pdbx_seq_one_letter_code
_entity_poly.pdbx_strand_id
1 'polypeptide(L)'
;MDRRRKGPVFRVSGLPASQPEERLKISITTSIEENLSQTERLNLNIRIAIVPSCYDDEQKVALVEFCGVVPTFLSELVKDPLSDWQVELDEDTDVNYDQHFHGFTQLYAPARNAPVTADIIAIGGLDEHAYESWRGKGNLGRMWLRDFLSKDLPNCRTMMYGYNSQLSTPGVDTILDYGRGLIEELKKVRKTEELRKRPLFFIAHNFGGIIMAHCLVKAVQVLEDGHPTIAALHKATYGMLLFGVPHKGLVIDGFQKMISHQEEHPRNLLLRQIRSKSDLLASQLDDFRNLVRDRKIVSFYATGQTRQLNFNNATKRWERTGDWFTAVEKDSALLHLPDSMEEKIPLDTSHSMMVKFDNKNDRGYTSVRDKLKAFEREAPGAVAARFEPQISSTACIVVPFSRDSVHMGREDRLTRLPKTLEQPYDTDTVSGASWIGTYRKKSTSK
;
A
#
# COMPACT_ATOMS: atom_id res chain seq x y z
N MET A 1 -3.44 2.63 -41.25
CA MET A 1 -3.90 1.99 -40.00
C MET A 1 -3.56 2.93 -38.86
N ASP A 2 -4.55 3.70 -38.42
CA ASP A 2 -4.33 4.70 -37.38
C ASP A 2 -3.96 4.00 -36.07
N ARG A 3 -2.83 4.39 -35.49
CA ARG A 3 -2.30 3.77 -34.27
C ARG A 3 -3.29 4.11 -33.17
N ARG A 4 -4.07 3.13 -32.68
CA ARG A 4 -4.95 3.30 -31.50
C ARG A 4 -4.09 3.65 -30.27
N ARG A 5 -3.70 4.92 -30.14
CA ARG A 5 -3.11 5.48 -28.93
C ARG A 5 -4.18 5.35 -27.87
N LYS A 6 -3.93 4.53 -26.86
CA LYS A 6 -4.82 4.47 -25.72
C LYS A 6 -4.69 5.77 -24.93
N GLY A 7 -5.81 6.35 -24.52
CA GLY A 7 -5.84 7.56 -23.72
C GLY A 7 -5.80 7.28 -22.22
N PRO A 8 -6.07 8.32 -21.41
CA PRO A 8 -6.16 8.20 -19.95
C PRO A 8 -7.35 7.34 -19.54
N VAL A 9 -7.23 6.79 -18.33
CA VAL A 9 -8.28 6.01 -17.68
C VAL A 9 -8.85 6.83 -16.55
N PHE A 10 -10.18 6.93 -16.48
CA PHE A 10 -10.91 7.57 -15.40
C PHE A 10 -11.57 6.50 -14.53
N ARG A 11 -11.69 6.80 -13.24
CA ARG A 11 -12.49 6.02 -12.30
C ARG A 11 -13.86 6.65 -12.19
N VAL A 12 -14.91 5.84 -12.21
CA VAL A 12 -16.28 6.26 -11.93
C VAL A 12 -16.75 5.51 -10.69
N SER A 13 -16.99 6.20 -9.60
CA SER A 13 -17.52 5.65 -8.34
C SER A 13 -18.98 6.02 -8.11
N GLY A 14 -19.66 5.31 -7.21
CA GLY A 14 -21.09 5.54 -6.90
C GLY A 14 -22.06 4.63 -7.67
N LEU A 15 -21.56 3.65 -8.43
CA LEU A 15 -22.44 2.79 -9.25
C LEU A 15 -23.14 1.74 -8.38
N PRO A 16 -24.46 1.56 -8.47
CA PRO A 16 -25.18 0.60 -7.63
C PRO A 16 -24.88 -0.84 -8.02
N ALA A 17 -24.48 -1.67 -7.05
CA ALA A 17 -24.17 -3.08 -7.27
C ALA A 17 -25.40 -3.93 -7.63
N SER A 18 -26.60 -3.46 -7.24
CA SER A 18 -27.90 -4.06 -7.58
C SER A 18 -28.18 -4.06 -9.08
N GLN A 19 -27.60 -3.12 -9.84
CA GLN A 19 -27.78 -3.08 -11.28
C GLN A 19 -26.82 -4.05 -12.01
N PRO A 20 -27.29 -4.74 -13.07
CA PRO A 20 -26.45 -5.56 -13.93
C PRO A 20 -25.33 -4.75 -14.60
N GLU A 21 -24.15 -5.35 -14.79
CA GLU A 21 -22.99 -4.68 -15.39
C GLU A 21 -23.29 -4.11 -16.78
N GLU A 22 -24.08 -4.80 -17.60
CA GLU A 22 -24.44 -4.33 -18.94
C GLU A 22 -25.32 -3.08 -18.89
N ARG A 23 -26.23 -2.99 -17.91
CA ARG A 23 -27.05 -1.79 -17.70
C ARG A 23 -26.19 -0.61 -17.27
N LEU A 24 -25.28 -0.82 -16.31
CA LEU A 24 -24.35 0.22 -15.85
C LEU A 24 -23.48 0.74 -17.00
N LYS A 25 -22.97 -0.14 -17.86
CA LYS A 25 -22.18 0.27 -19.04
C LYS A 25 -23.00 1.14 -20.00
N ILE A 26 -24.27 0.79 -20.25
CA ILE A 26 -25.16 1.58 -21.09
C ILE A 26 -25.37 2.95 -20.46
N SER A 27 -25.76 3.02 -19.17
CA SER A 27 -26.00 4.29 -18.49
C SER A 27 -24.77 5.20 -18.49
N ILE A 28 -23.57 4.65 -18.21
CA ILE A 28 -22.32 5.42 -18.27
C ILE A 28 -22.06 5.92 -19.70
N THR A 29 -22.28 5.08 -20.72
CA THR A 29 -22.08 5.48 -22.12
C THR A 29 -23.03 6.59 -22.51
N THR A 30 -24.31 6.49 -22.16
CA THR A 30 -25.34 7.50 -22.43
C THR A 30 -25.00 8.82 -21.73
N SER A 31 -24.66 8.79 -20.43
CA SER A 31 -24.24 9.97 -19.68
C SER A 31 -23.00 10.65 -20.30
N ILE A 32 -22.03 9.87 -20.77
CA ILE A 32 -20.88 10.41 -21.50
C ILE A 32 -21.36 11.08 -22.80
N GLU A 33 -22.15 10.39 -23.62
CA GLU A 33 -22.62 10.90 -24.92
C GLU A 33 -23.44 12.19 -24.82
N GLU A 34 -24.26 12.33 -23.78
CA GLU A 34 -25.03 13.54 -23.49
C GLU A 34 -24.14 14.76 -23.26
N ASN A 35 -22.96 14.56 -22.66
CA ASN A 35 -21.97 15.60 -22.39
C ASN A 35 -21.00 15.85 -23.56
N LEU A 36 -21.12 15.11 -24.68
CA LEU A 36 -20.28 15.30 -25.87
C LEU A 36 -20.90 16.26 -26.89
N SER A 37 -20.03 17.03 -27.55
CA SER A 37 -20.41 17.72 -28.79
C SER A 37 -20.64 16.74 -29.95
N GLN A 38 -21.37 17.17 -30.98
CA GLN A 38 -21.69 16.33 -32.14
C GLN A 38 -20.44 15.76 -32.85
N THR A 39 -19.34 16.52 -32.89
CA THR A 39 -18.06 16.09 -33.48
C THR A 39 -17.32 15.07 -32.61
N GLU A 40 -17.42 15.18 -31.29
CA GLU A 40 -16.81 14.24 -30.35
C GLU A 40 -17.55 12.90 -30.36
N ARG A 41 -18.88 12.91 -30.47
CA ARG A 41 -19.72 11.69 -30.56
C ARG A 41 -19.30 10.78 -31.70
N LEU A 42 -18.98 11.33 -32.87
CA LEU A 42 -18.57 10.55 -34.05
C LEU A 42 -17.22 9.84 -33.88
N ASN A 43 -16.38 10.31 -32.95
CA ASN A 43 -15.04 9.78 -32.70
C ASN A 43 -14.95 9.07 -31.34
N LEU A 44 -16.06 8.89 -30.63
CA LEU A 44 -16.07 8.29 -29.31
C LEU A 44 -15.71 6.80 -29.41
N ASN A 45 -14.62 6.44 -28.74
CA ASN A 45 -14.22 5.06 -28.56
C ASN A 45 -13.84 4.86 -27.11
N ILE A 46 -14.75 4.30 -26.32
CA ILE A 46 -14.55 4.08 -24.89
C ILE A 46 -14.49 2.59 -24.58
N ARG A 47 -13.74 2.25 -23.54
CA ARG A 47 -13.74 0.92 -22.94
C ARG A 47 -14.08 1.05 -21.47
N ILE A 48 -15.18 0.41 -21.09
CA ILE A 48 -15.68 0.42 -19.72
C ILE A 48 -15.46 -0.97 -19.11
N ALA A 49 -14.78 -1.02 -17.98
CA ALA A 49 -14.68 -2.22 -17.15
C ALA A 49 -15.35 -1.94 -15.81
N ILE A 50 -16.39 -2.70 -15.48
CA ILE A 50 -17.06 -2.63 -14.17
C ILE A 50 -16.35 -3.59 -13.21
N VAL A 51 -16.04 -3.11 -12.02
CA VAL A 51 -15.35 -3.86 -10.96
C VAL A 51 -16.05 -3.64 -9.62
N PRO A 52 -15.95 -4.59 -8.67
CA PRO A 52 -16.48 -4.40 -7.32
C PRO A 52 -15.85 -3.19 -6.61
N SER A 53 -16.60 -2.53 -5.72
CA SER A 53 -16.04 -1.53 -4.81
C SER A 53 -15.04 -2.17 -3.84
N CYS A 54 -14.07 -1.39 -3.39
CA CYS A 54 -13.15 -1.82 -2.35
C CYS A 54 -13.77 -1.76 -0.94
N TYR A 55 -14.77 -0.90 -0.76
CA TYR A 55 -15.20 -0.40 0.54
C TYR A 55 -16.49 -1.07 1.04
N ASP A 56 -17.32 -1.53 0.12
CA ASP A 56 -18.62 -2.14 0.39
C ASP A 56 -19.04 -3.04 -0.79
N ASP A 57 -20.09 -3.81 -0.56
CA ASP A 57 -20.67 -4.72 -1.57
C ASP A 57 -21.93 -4.12 -2.24
N GLU A 58 -22.29 -2.89 -1.85
CA GLU A 58 -23.47 -2.16 -2.34
C GLU A 58 -23.16 -1.34 -3.59
N GLN A 59 -21.88 -1.02 -3.80
CA GLN A 59 -21.39 -0.25 -4.93
C GLN A 59 -20.40 -1.01 -5.81
N LYS A 60 -20.29 -0.52 -7.04
CA LYS A 60 -19.30 -0.89 -8.05
C LYS A 60 -18.56 0.37 -8.47
N VAL A 61 -17.44 0.13 -9.13
CA VAL A 61 -16.60 1.15 -9.74
C VAL A 61 -16.45 0.83 -11.22
N ALA A 62 -16.41 1.83 -12.09
CA ALA A 62 -16.04 1.65 -13.48
C ALA A 62 -14.66 2.24 -13.75
N LEU A 63 -13.90 1.55 -14.60
CA LEU A 63 -12.67 2.04 -15.21
C LEU A 63 -12.97 2.38 -16.67
N VAL A 64 -12.97 3.67 -17.01
CA VAL A 64 -13.33 4.18 -18.33
C VAL A 64 -12.07 4.64 -19.06
N GLU A 65 -11.65 3.88 -20.07
CA GLU A 65 -10.49 4.20 -20.94
C GLU A 65 -10.99 4.86 -22.23
N PHE A 66 -10.65 6.13 -22.44
CA PHE A 66 -10.92 6.84 -23.69
C PHE A 66 -9.84 6.52 -24.72
N CYS A 67 -10.19 5.79 -25.78
CA CYS A 67 -9.28 5.40 -26.85
C CYS A 67 -9.23 6.49 -27.92
N GLY A 68 -8.45 7.55 -27.69
CA GLY A 68 -8.31 8.65 -28.63
C GLY A 68 -8.20 9.99 -27.90
N VAL A 69 -9.03 10.95 -28.29
CA VAL A 69 -9.10 12.28 -27.68
C VAL A 69 -9.97 12.20 -26.43
N VAL A 70 -9.51 12.84 -25.34
CA VAL A 70 -10.30 12.99 -24.11
C VAL A 70 -11.41 14.01 -24.38
N PRO A 71 -12.66 13.72 -24.02
CA PRO A 71 -13.76 14.67 -24.14
C PRO A 71 -13.47 16.01 -23.47
N THR A 72 -14.02 17.07 -24.05
CA THR A 72 -13.84 18.44 -23.55
C THR A 72 -14.32 18.60 -22.11
N PHE A 73 -15.45 17.98 -21.74
CA PHE A 73 -15.98 18.07 -20.37
C PHE A 73 -15.05 17.43 -19.31
N LEU A 74 -14.25 16.42 -19.68
CA LEU A 74 -13.24 15.81 -18.82
C LEU A 74 -11.85 16.45 -18.99
N SER A 75 -11.70 17.44 -19.87
CA SER A 75 -10.41 18.09 -20.11
C SER A 75 -9.92 18.86 -18.88
N GLU A 76 -10.83 19.35 -18.04
CA GLU A 76 -10.49 19.98 -16.76
C GLU A 76 -9.89 18.96 -15.78
N LEU A 77 -10.43 17.73 -15.70
CA LEU A 77 -9.81 16.66 -14.90
C LEU A 77 -8.39 16.30 -15.41
N VAL A 78 -8.10 16.49 -16.70
CA VAL A 78 -6.74 16.30 -17.24
C VAL A 78 -5.81 17.46 -16.85
N LYS A 79 -6.35 18.68 -16.69
CA LYS A 79 -5.58 19.88 -16.31
C LYS A 79 -5.36 19.97 -14.80
N ASP A 80 -6.39 19.62 -14.02
CA ASP A 80 -6.37 19.48 -12.57
C ASP A 80 -6.72 18.03 -12.17
N PRO A 81 -5.74 17.11 -12.18
CA PRO A 81 -5.96 15.69 -11.89
C PRO A 81 -6.48 15.40 -10.49
N LEU A 82 -6.42 16.37 -9.57
CA LEU A 82 -6.94 16.23 -8.20
C LEU A 82 -8.42 16.58 -8.07
N SER A 83 -9.02 17.15 -9.12
CA SER A 83 -10.44 17.48 -9.12
C SER A 83 -11.31 16.24 -9.35
N ASP A 84 -12.57 16.41 -8.97
CA ASP A 84 -13.66 15.45 -9.08
C ASP A 84 -14.74 16.04 -10.00
N TRP A 85 -15.39 15.21 -10.81
CA TRP A 85 -16.53 15.62 -11.62
C TRP A 85 -17.74 14.74 -11.32
N GLN A 86 -18.78 15.36 -10.77
CA GLN A 86 -20.01 14.70 -10.34
C GLN A 86 -21.10 14.85 -11.39
N VAL A 87 -21.83 13.77 -11.65
CA VAL A 87 -22.96 13.77 -12.58
C VAL A 87 -24.04 12.79 -12.11
N GLU A 88 -25.29 13.16 -12.34
CA GLU A 88 -26.44 12.29 -12.16
C GLU A 88 -26.52 11.30 -13.33
N LEU A 89 -26.50 10.01 -13.04
CA LEU A 89 -26.55 8.92 -14.03
C LEU A 89 -28.00 8.55 -14.38
N ASP A 90 -28.86 8.56 -13.37
CA ASP A 90 -30.32 8.41 -13.42
C ASP A 90 -30.93 9.08 -12.17
N GLU A 91 -32.27 9.17 -12.08
CA GLU A 91 -33.02 9.95 -11.06
C GLU A 91 -32.60 9.72 -9.59
N ASP A 92 -31.94 8.59 -9.29
CA ASP A 92 -31.53 8.20 -7.93
C ASP A 92 -30.03 7.87 -7.81
N THR A 93 -29.22 8.06 -8.86
CA THR A 93 -27.81 7.62 -8.88
C THR A 93 -26.86 8.75 -9.24
N ASP A 94 -26.13 9.25 -8.25
CA ASP A 94 -25.00 10.15 -8.45
C ASP A 94 -23.69 9.37 -8.64
N VAL A 95 -22.92 9.74 -9.67
CA VAL A 95 -21.60 9.17 -9.91
C VAL A 95 -20.51 10.24 -9.91
N ASN A 96 -19.32 9.83 -9.51
CA ASN A 96 -18.15 10.71 -9.46
C ASN A 96 -17.05 10.19 -10.41
N TYR A 97 -16.57 11.06 -11.27
CA TYR A 97 -15.43 10.81 -12.16
C TYR A 97 -14.17 11.43 -11.55
N ASP A 98 -13.13 10.61 -11.42
CA ASP A 98 -11.81 11.07 -11.02
C ASP A 98 -10.68 10.47 -11.88
N GLN A 99 -9.55 11.17 -11.92
CA GLN A 99 -8.33 10.69 -12.58
C GLN A 99 -7.20 10.38 -11.59
N HIS A 100 -7.28 10.84 -10.35
CA HIS A 100 -6.21 10.65 -9.35
C HIS A 100 -6.21 9.24 -8.73
N PHE A 101 -7.35 8.54 -8.71
CA PHE A 101 -7.52 7.22 -8.07
C PHE A 101 -7.13 7.20 -6.58
N HIS A 102 -7.38 8.27 -5.83
CA HIS A 102 -7.08 8.29 -4.39
C HIS A 102 -7.93 7.25 -3.66
N GLY A 103 -7.35 6.63 -2.63
CA GLY A 103 -7.93 5.49 -1.94
C GLY A 103 -7.68 4.17 -2.69
N PHE A 104 -8.46 3.15 -2.35
CA PHE A 104 -8.36 1.83 -2.95
C PHE A 104 -9.23 1.71 -4.19
N THR A 105 -8.66 1.11 -5.24
CA THR A 105 -9.39 0.74 -6.45
C THR A 105 -9.10 -0.71 -6.79
N GLN A 106 -10.14 -1.53 -6.87
CA GLN A 106 -10.01 -2.92 -7.30
C GLN A 106 -9.83 -2.95 -8.82
N LEU A 107 -8.99 -3.85 -9.31
CA LEU A 107 -8.60 -3.83 -10.72
C LEU A 107 -9.41 -4.80 -11.59
N TYR A 108 -9.91 -5.88 -11.00
CA TYR A 108 -10.75 -6.87 -11.67
C TYR A 108 -11.64 -7.61 -10.65
N ALA A 109 -12.74 -8.20 -11.12
CA ALA A 109 -13.55 -9.10 -10.31
C ALA A 109 -12.86 -10.47 -10.18
N PRO A 110 -12.71 -11.01 -8.95
CA PRO A 110 -12.27 -12.39 -8.76
C PRO A 110 -13.23 -13.38 -9.41
N ALA A 111 -12.75 -14.60 -9.66
CA ALA A 111 -13.56 -15.66 -10.26
C ALA A 111 -14.79 -15.98 -9.39
N ARG A 112 -15.98 -15.94 -9.99
CA ARG A 112 -17.26 -16.13 -9.27
C ARG A 112 -17.44 -17.50 -8.62
N ASN A 113 -16.69 -18.51 -9.08
CA ASN A 113 -16.88 -19.91 -8.69
C ASN A 113 -15.91 -20.36 -7.58
N ALA A 114 -15.08 -19.46 -7.05
CA ALA A 114 -14.08 -19.78 -6.03
C ALA A 114 -13.99 -18.66 -4.98
N PRO A 115 -13.70 -18.99 -3.71
CA PRO A 115 -13.46 -17.98 -2.69
C PRO A 115 -12.20 -17.19 -3.00
N VAL A 116 -12.15 -15.94 -2.52
CA VAL A 116 -10.96 -15.11 -2.65
C VAL A 116 -9.84 -15.67 -1.77
N THR A 117 -8.71 -15.98 -2.39
CA THR A 117 -7.56 -16.66 -1.74
C THR A 117 -6.64 -15.70 -1.00
N ALA A 118 -6.46 -14.49 -1.54
CA ALA A 118 -5.59 -13.46 -0.99
C ALA A 118 -5.98 -12.05 -1.46
N ASP A 119 -5.61 -11.04 -0.69
CA ASP A 119 -5.61 -9.65 -1.13
C ASP A 119 -4.20 -9.27 -1.62
N ILE A 120 -4.12 -8.60 -2.77
CA ILE A 120 -2.88 -8.03 -3.32
C ILE A 120 -3.02 -6.51 -3.34
N ILE A 121 -2.11 -5.80 -2.69
CA ILE A 121 -2.12 -4.34 -2.63
C ILE A 121 -0.90 -3.77 -3.34
N ALA A 122 -1.15 -3.03 -4.44
CA ALA A 122 -0.14 -2.32 -5.18
C ALA A 122 -0.04 -0.85 -4.74
N ILE A 123 1.18 -0.38 -4.44
CA ILE A 123 1.45 0.98 -3.96
C ILE A 123 2.54 1.61 -4.83
N GLY A 124 2.20 2.70 -5.51
CA GLY A 124 3.11 3.44 -6.41
C GLY A 124 4.12 4.31 -5.67
N GLY A 125 5.00 4.96 -6.44
CA GLY A 125 6.02 5.87 -5.91
C GLY A 125 5.56 7.31 -5.69
N LEU A 126 6.52 8.17 -5.33
CA LEU A 126 6.33 9.61 -5.27
C LEU A 126 6.37 10.19 -6.69
N ASP A 127 5.55 11.22 -6.95
CA ASP A 127 5.40 11.85 -8.26
C ASP A 127 5.00 10.85 -9.36
N GLU A 128 4.18 9.87 -8.98
CA GLU A 128 3.72 8.77 -9.82
C GLU A 128 2.20 8.67 -9.80
N HIS A 129 1.59 8.55 -10.99
CA HIS A 129 0.15 8.38 -11.12
C HIS A 129 -0.27 6.96 -10.74
N ALA A 130 -1.26 6.85 -9.84
CA ALA A 130 -1.66 5.57 -9.23
C ALA A 130 -1.98 4.46 -10.25
N TYR A 131 -2.72 4.76 -11.31
CA TYR A 131 -3.00 3.79 -12.39
C TYR A 131 -1.89 3.69 -13.47
N GLU A 132 -1.51 4.83 -14.07
CA GLU A 132 -0.60 4.86 -15.24
C GLU A 132 0.83 4.40 -14.94
N SER A 133 1.28 4.43 -13.67
CA SER A 133 2.60 3.93 -13.29
C SER A 133 2.78 2.43 -13.52
N TRP A 134 1.69 1.66 -13.51
CA TRP A 134 1.70 0.21 -13.74
C TRP A 134 1.39 -0.16 -15.20
N ARG A 135 1.26 0.83 -16.08
CA ARG A 135 0.95 0.63 -17.49
C ARG A 135 2.23 0.55 -18.31
N GLY A 136 2.37 -0.56 -19.05
CA GLY A 136 3.42 -0.72 -20.05
C GLY A 136 3.41 0.41 -21.08
N LYS A 137 4.60 0.73 -21.61
CA LYS A 137 4.79 1.75 -22.66
C LYS A 137 4.80 1.17 -24.07
N GLY A 138 4.68 -0.15 -24.21
CA GLY A 138 4.52 -0.84 -25.47
C GLY A 138 3.18 -0.52 -26.15
N ASN A 139 3.06 -0.93 -27.40
CA ASN A 139 1.93 -0.56 -28.28
C ASN A 139 0.55 -0.93 -27.74
N LEU A 140 0.46 -1.95 -26.88
CA LEU A 140 -0.81 -2.38 -26.29
C LEU A 140 -1.19 -1.63 -25.01
N GLY A 141 -0.28 -0.82 -24.43
CA GLY A 141 -0.49 -0.01 -23.22
C GLY A 141 -1.22 -0.79 -22.12
N ARG A 142 -0.74 -2.00 -21.81
CA ARG A 142 -1.39 -2.92 -20.87
C ARG A 142 -1.06 -2.53 -19.44
N MET A 143 -2.07 -2.50 -18.59
CA MET A 143 -1.88 -2.29 -17.15
C MET A 143 -1.83 -3.68 -16.52
N TRP A 144 -0.62 -4.19 -16.25
CA TRP A 144 -0.40 -5.62 -16.01
C TRP A 144 -1.06 -6.15 -14.73
N LEU A 145 -1.19 -5.31 -13.70
CA LEU A 145 -1.92 -5.66 -12.47
C LEU A 145 -3.40 -5.96 -12.74
N ARG A 146 -3.96 -5.42 -13.83
CA ARG A 146 -5.32 -5.71 -14.29
C ARG A 146 -5.32 -6.73 -15.42
N ASP A 147 -4.70 -6.39 -16.55
CA ASP A 147 -4.86 -7.09 -17.82
C ASP A 147 -4.15 -8.45 -17.84
N PHE A 148 -3.11 -8.63 -17.00
CA PHE A 148 -2.35 -9.88 -16.93
C PHE A 148 -2.70 -10.68 -15.67
N LEU A 149 -2.62 -10.07 -14.48
CA LEU A 149 -2.90 -10.75 -13.21
C LEU A 149 -4.32 -11.29 -13.10
N SER A 150 -5.33 -10.63 -13.68
CA SER A 150 -6.70 -11.18 -13.71
C SER A 150 -6.81 -12.59 -14.31
N LYS A 151 -5.87 -12.96 -15.19
CA LYS A 151 -5.80 -14.29 -15.81
C LYS A 151 -4.88 -15.24 -15.06
N ASP A 152 -3.85 -14.70 -14.42
CA ASP A 152 -2.80 -15.48 -13.77
C ASP A 152 -3.10 -15.79 -12.30
N LEU A 153 -3.87 -14.93 -11.62
CA LEU A 153 -4.30 -15.02 -10.22
C LEU A 153 -5.80 -14.67 -10.12
N PRO A 154 -6.70 -15.39 -10.82
CA PRO A 154 -8.10 -15.01 -10.91
C PRO A 154 -8.86 -15.06 -9.58
N ASN A 155 -8.32 -15.72 -8.55
CA ASN A 155 -8.92 -15.84 -7.23
C ASN A 155 -8.36 -14.81 -6.22
N CYS A 156 -7.37 -14.01 -6.62
CA CYS A 156 -6.84 -12.95 -5.78
C CYS A 156 -7.63 -11.65 -5.98
N ARG A 157 -7.91 -10.95 -4.89
CA ARG A 157 -8.44 -9.58 -4.95
C ARG A 157 -7.27 -8.62 -5.09
N THR A 158 -7.03 -8.14 -6.31
CA THR A 158 -5.96 -7.15 -6.56
C THR A 158 -6.50 -5.73 -6.53
N MET A 159 -5.91 -4.93 -5.65
CA MET A 159 -6.23 -3.52 -5.43
C MET A 159 -4.98 -2.67 -5.64
N MET A 160 -5.17 -1.45 -6.12
CA MET A 160 -4.15 -0.40 -6.04
C MET A 160 -4.55 0.64 -5.00
N TYR A 161 -3.56 1.21 -4.33
CA TYR A 161 -3.73 2.33 -3.42
C TYR A 161 -3.17 3.61 -4.04
N GLY A 162 -4.03 4.57 -4.32
CA GLY A 162 -3.64 5.92 -4.70
C GLY A 162 -3.66 6.87 -3.52
N TYR A 163 -2.71 7.79 -3.51
CA TYR A 163 -2.57 8.86 -2.52
C TYR A 163 -2.04 10.10 -3.23
N ASN A 164 -2.02 11.25 -2.56
CA ASN A 164 -1.48 12.47 -3.14
C ASN A 164 0.05 12.38 -3.28
N SER A 165 0.51 11.73 -4.35
CA SER A 165 1.93 11.52 -4.66
C SER A 165 2.56 12.70 -5.40
N GLN A 166 1.74 13.60 -5.96
CA GLN A 166 2.18 14.65 -6.88
C GLN A 166 2.89 15.77 -6.13
N LEU A 167 4.17 16.00 -6.43
CA LEU A 167 4.96 17.02 -5.75
C LEU A 167 4.61 18.44 -6.16
N SER A 168 4.03 18.63 -7.35
CA SER A 168 3.53 19.91 -7.83
C SER A 168 2.30 20.41 -7.09
N THR A 169 1.66 19.56 -6.29
CA THR A 169 0.46 19.91 -5.54
C THR A 169 0.85 20.33 -4.12
N PRO A 170 0.25 21.40 -3.57
CA PRO A 170 0.48 21.80 -2.18
C PRO A 170 0.08 20.66 -1.24
N GLY A 171 0.99 20.27 -0.34
CA GLY A 171 0.71 19.27 0.68
C GLY A 171 1.83 19.23 1.71
N VAL A 172 1.45 19.08 2.98
CA VAL A 172 2.36 19.06 4.13
C VAL A 172 2.71 17.65 4.60
N ASP A 173 2.20 16.62 3.89
CA ASP A 173 2.29 15.23 4.32
C ASP A 173 3.75 14.76 4.43
N THR A 174 4.06 14.18 5.58
CA THR A 174 5.31 13.48 5.87
C THR A 174 5.16 11.98 5.59
N ILE A 175 6.27 11.23 5.70
CA ILE A 175 6.23 9.75 5.66
C ILE A 175 5.20 9.19 6.67
N LEU A 176 5.10 9.82 7.85
CA LEU A 176 4.17 9.41 8.90
C LEU A 176 2.72 9.60 8.48
N ASP A 177 2.41 10.71 7.82
CA ASP A 177 1.05 11.06 7.39
C ASP A 177 0.59 10.12 6.27
N TYR A 178 1.45 9.83 5.29
CA TYR A 178 1.14 8.82 4.28
C TYR A 178 0.94 7.43 4.87
N GLY A 179 1.78 7.03 5.83
CA GLY A 179 1.62 5.76 6.55
C GLY A 179 0.29 5.68 7.31
N ARG A 180 -0.12 6.78 7.95
CA ARG A 180 -1.43 6.87 8.62
C ARG A 180 -2.59 6.81 7.62
N GLY A 181 -2.48 7.53 6.50
CA GLY A 181 -3.47 7.48 5.42
C GLY A 181 -3.70 6.05 4.91
N LEU A 182 -2.61 5.30 4.66
CA LEU A 182 -2.71 3.89 4.25
C LEU A 182 -3.38 3.04 5.34
N ILE A 183 -3.04 3.23 6.61
CA ILE A 183 -3.67 2.51 7.73
C ILE A 183 -5.18 2.77 7.79
N GLU A 184 -5.61 4.03 7.69
CA GLU A 184 -7.04 4.38 7.73
C GLU A 184 -7.80 3.77 6.57
N GLU A 185 -7.21 3.76 5.38
CA GLU A 185 -7.82 3.14 4.21
C GLU A 185 -7.88 1.61 4.33
N LEU A 186 -6.83 0.98 4.88
CA LEU A 186 -6.81 -0.46 5.17
C LEU A 186 -7.91 -0.88 6.16
N LYS A 187 -8.21 -0.04 7.16
CA LYS A 187 -9.32 -0.29 8.10
C LYS A 187 -10.66 -0.38 7.38
N LYS A 188 -10.88 0.47 6.37
CA LYS A 188 -12.13 0.51 5.60
C LYS A 188 -12.28 -0.74 4.73
N VAL A 189 -11.22 -1.15 4.02
CA VAL A 189 -11.29 -2.26 3.05
C VAL A 189 -11.10 -3.65 3.67
N ARG A 190 -10.62 -3.73 4.93
CA ARG A 190 -10.49 -4.99 5.71
C ARG A 190 -11.29 -4.92 7.01
N LYS A 191 -12.56 -4.53 6.89
CA LYS A 191 -13.46 -4.28 8.03
C LYS A 191 -13.98 -5.54 8.72
N THR A 192 -14.12 -6.67 8.03
CA THR A 192 -14.66 -7.93 8.57
C THR A 192 -13.55 -8.87 9.07
N GLU A 193 -13.89 -9.81 9.95
CA GLU A 193 -12.94 -10.82 10.45
C GLU A 193 -12.32 -11.67 9.34
N GLU A 194 -13.12 -12.08 8.36
CA GLU A 194 -12.64 -12.82 7.18
C GLU A 194 -11.58 -12.01 6.43
N LEU A 195 -11.90 -10.74 6.11
CA LEU A 195 -10.98 -9.87 5.40
C LEU A 195 -9.72 -9.60 6.20
N ARG A 196 -9.80 -9.45 7.53
CA ARG A 196 -8.63 -9.24 8.40
C ARG A 196 -7.67 -10.43 8.37
N LYS A 197 -8.19 -11.66 8.34
CA LYS A 197 -7.41 -12.91 8.37
C LYS A 197 -6.96 -13.40 7.00
N ARG A 198 -7.58 -12.89 5.92
CA ARG A 198 -7.19 -13.24 4.54
C ARG A 198 -5.72 -12.90 4.27
N PRO A 199 -4.93 -13.81 3.66
CA PRO A 199 -3.56 -13.51 3.29
C PRO A 199 -3.40 -12.20 2.51
N LEU A 200 -2.35 -11.46 2.82
CA LEU A 200 -2.06 -10.17 2.22
C LEU A 200 -0.68 -10.14 1.57
N PHE A 201 -0.63 -9.76 0.29
CA PHE A 201 0.60 -9.57 -0.48
C PHE A 201 0.74 -8.09 -0.86
N PHE A 202 1.92 -7.53 -0.65
CA PHE A 202 2.23 -6.17 -1.11
C PHE A 202 3.05 -6.18 -2.39
N ILE A 203 2.75 -5.23 -3.27
CA ILE A 203 3.56 -4.89 -4.44
C ILE A 203 3.87 -3.40 -4.31
N ALA A 204 5.09 -3.06 -3.90
CA ALA A 204 5.44 -1.69 -3.58
C ALA A 204 6.56 -1.19 -4.48
N HIS A 205 6.38 0.00 -5.06
CA HIS A 205 7.37 0.65 -5.91
C HIS A 205 7.89 1.92 -5.26
N ASN A 206 9.22 2.09 -5.26
CA ASN A 206 9.87 3.34 -4.86
C ASN A 206 9.36 3.81 -3.47
N PHE A 207 8.85 5.04 -3.36
CA PHE A 207 8.32 5.60 -2.11
C PHE A 207 7.16 4.81 -1.51
N GLY A 208 6.36 4.10 -2.31
CA GLY A 208 5.28 3.24 -1.83
C GLY A 208 5.76 2.13 -0.88
N GLY A 209 6.99 1.65 -1.06
CA GLY A 209 7.60 0.69 -0.15
C GLY A 209 7.98 1.30 1.20
N ILE A 210 8.32 2.59 1.24
CA ILE A 210 8.59 3.33 2.48
C ILE A 210 7.29 3.55 3.27
N ILE A 211 6.20 3.90 2.58
CA ILE A 211 4.85 4.01 3.18
C ILE A 211 4.42 2.67 3.76
N MET A 212 4.54 1.59 2.97
CA MET A 212 4.21 0.23 3.39
C MET A 212 5.04 -0.21 4.60
N ALA A 213 6.36 0.00 4.58
CA ALA A 213 7.23 -0.33 5.71
C ALA A 213 6.81 0.44 6.98
N HIS A 214 6.46 1.73 6.85
CA HIS A 214 5.97 2.53 7.97
C HIS A 214 4.69 1.94 8.56
N CYS A 215 3.74 1.62 7.68
CA CYS A 215 2.45 1.04 8.04
C CYS A 215 2.63 -0.28 8.81
N LEU A 216 3.50 -1.17 8.35
CA LEU A 216 3.76 -2.46 8.99
C LEU A 216 4.50 -2.32 10.33
N VAL A 217 5.50 -1.44 10.42
CA VAL A 217 6.19 -1.16 11.70
C VAL A 217 5.20 -0.61 12.73
N LYS A 218 4.32 0.31 12.32
CA LYS A 218 3.25 0.83 13.18
C LYS A 218 2.25 -0.25 13.57
N ALA A 219 1.94 -1.17 12.66
CA ALA A 219 0.95 -2.20 12.91
C ALA A 219 1.29 -3.11 14.10
N VAL A 220 2.58 -3.37 14.33
CA VAL A 220 3.05 -4.20 15.47
C VAL A 220 3.11 -3.45 16.79
N GLN A 221 3.19 -2.12 16.76
CA GLN A 221 3.20 -1.29 17.96
C GLN A 221 1.79 -1.12 18.57
N VAL A 222 0.75 -1.56 17.87
CA VAL A 222 -0.64 -1.36 18.28
C VAL A 222 -1.17 -2.60 19.01
N LEU A 223 -1.77 -2.36 20.18
CA LEU A 223 -2.42 -3.42 20.96
C LEU A 223 -3.66 -3.94 20.23
N GLU A 224 -3.85 -5.26 20.25
CA GLU A 224 -4.97 -5.95 19.60
C GLU A 224 -6.35 -5.41 20.03
N ASP A 225 -6.49 -5.10 21.32
CA ASP A 225 -7.75 -4.62 21.91
C ASP A 225 -8.16 -3.22 21.42
N GLY A 226 -7.20 -2.41 20.94
CA GLY A 226 -7.46 -1.04 20.49
C GLY A 226 -7.84 -0.95 19.02
N HIS A 227 -7.16 -1.71 18.16
CA HIS A 227 -7.38 -1.70 16.71
C HIS A 227 -7.13 -3.07 16.07
N PRO A 228 -8.13 -3.97 16.06
CA PRO A 228 -7.96 -5.36 15.61
C PRO A 228 -7.52 -5.46 14.14
N THR A 229 -8.00 -4.57 13.26
CA THR A 229 -7.57 -4.56 11.85
C THR A 229 -6.10 -4.23 11.69
N ILE A 230 -5.57 -3.31 12.51
CA ILE A 230 -4.16 -2.93 12.45
C ILE A 230 -3.29 -4.09 12.94
N ALA A 231 -3.64 -4.68 14.09
CA ALA A 231 -2.88 -5.80 14.63
C ALA A 231 -2.92 -7.03 13.70
N ALA A 232 -4.07 -7.27 13.05
CA ALA A 232 -4.22 -8.32 12.06
C ALA A 232 -3.38 -8.08 10.79
N LEU A 233 -3.07 -6.83 10.44
CA LEU A 233 -2.30 -6.50 9.23
C LEU A 233 -0.94 -7.19 9.23
N HIS A 234 -0.23 -7.13 10.35
CA HIS A 234 1.07 -7.78 10.49
C HIS A 234 0.95 -9.30 10.33
N LYS A 235 -0.02 -9.93 11.01
CA LYS A 235 -0.24 -11.39 10.96
C LYS A 235 -0.66 -11.87 9.57
N ALA A 236 -1.53 -11.11 8.90
CA ALA A 236 -2.07 -11.43 7.58
C ALA A 236 -1.08 -11.22 6.44
N THR A 237 -0.11 -10.30 6.61
CA THR A 237 0.93 -10.06 5.59
C THR A 237 1.78 -11.31 5.42
N TYR A 238 1.74 -11.96 4.27
CA TYR A 238 2.56 -13.14 3.99
C TYR A 238 3.90 -12.78 3.36
N GLY A 239 3.87 -11.91 2.36
CA GLY A 239 5.04 -11.55 1.58
C GLY A 239 4.85 -10.28 0.76
N MET A 240 5.94 -9.83 0.15
CA MET A 240 5.99 -8.57 -0.56
C MET A 240 6.97 -8.61 -1.73
N LEU A 241 6.61 -7.91 -2.80
CA LEU A 241 7.45 -7.61 -3.94
C LEU A 241 7.84 -6.14 -3.89
N LEU A 242 9.14 -5.86 -3.74
CA LEU A 242 9.69 -4.52 -3.57
C LEU A 242 10.42 -4.11 -4.85
N PHE A 243 9.98 -3.04 -5.51
CA PHE A 243 10.59 -2.53 -6.74
C PHE A 243 11.34 -1.24 -6.44
N GLY A 244 12.67 -1.32 -6.41
CA GLY A 244 13.52 -0.14 -6.23
C GLY A 244 13.14 0.68 -4.99
N VAL A 245 12.76 0.05 -3.88
CA VAL A 245 12.36 0.80 -2.69
C VAL A 245 13.60 1.44 -2.08
N PRO A 246 13.70 2.78 -1.97
CA PRO A 246 14.92 3.45 -1.53
C PRO A 246 15.06 3.40 0.00
N HIS A 247 15.34 2.23 0.56
CA HIS A 247 15.40 2.01 2.01
C HIS A 247 16.48 2.86 2.70
N LYS A 248 17.53 3.28 1.98
CA LYS A 248 18.59 4.18 2.48
C LYS A 248 18.47 5.60 1.92
N GLY A 249 17.33 5.90 1.28
CA GLY A 249 17.03 7.17 0.62
C GLY A 249 17.37 7.18 -0.87
N LEU A 250 16.97 8.28 -1.52
CA LEU A 250 17.13 8.50 -2.97
C LEU A 250 17.84 9.83 -3.28
N VAL A 251 18.31 9.92 -4.52
CA VAL A 251 18.80 11.19 -5.09
C VAL A 251 17.61 12.08 -5.43
N ILE A 252 17.46 13.20 -4.72
CA ILE A 252 16.27 14.07 -4.80
C ILE A 252 16.43 15.28 -5.72
N ASP A 253 17.58 15.48 -6.37
CA ASP A 253 17.87 16.71 -7.14
C ASP A 253 16.80 17.02 -8.20
N GLY A 254 16.31 15.98 -8.90
CA GLY A 254 15.22 16.13 -9.86
C GLY A 254 13.92 16.61 -9.21
N PHE A 255 13.58 16.06 -8.04
CA PHE A 255 12.39 16.46 -7.28
C PHE A 255 12.55 17.86 -6.66
N GLN A 256 13.75 18.21 -6.20
CA GLN A 256 14.03 19.53 -5.66
C GLN A 256 13.88 20.60 -6.74
N LYS A 257 14.34 20.34 -7.97
CA LYS A 257 14.14 21.23 -9.13
C LYS A 257 12.65 21.46 -9.41
N MET A 258 11.79 20.44 -9.24
CA MET A 258 10.34 20.58 -9.47
C MET A 258 9.68 21.60 -8.55
N ILE A 259 10.15 21.70 -7.31
CA ILE A 259 9.58 22.58 -6.29
C ILE A 259 10.43 23.82 -6.00
N SER A 260 11.59 23.96 -6.67
CA SER A 260 12.59 25.02 -6.41
C SER A 260 12.11 26.44 -6.66
N HIS A 261 10.98 26.65 -7.34
CA HIS A 261 10.40 27.97 -7.54
C HIS A 261 9.74 28.54 -6.27
N GLN A 262 9.69 27.77 -5.19
CA GLN A 262 9.17 28.16 -3.88
C GLN A 262 10.16 27.78 -2.79
N GLU A 263 10.88 28.75 -2.21
CA GLU A 263 11.87 28.50 -1.16
C GLU A 263 11.27 27.77 0.07
N GLU A 264 10.00 28.03 0.39
CA GLU A 264 9.26 27.38 1.49
C GLU A 264 8.18 26.40 1.00
N HIS A 265 8.45 25.63 -0.06
CA HIS A 265 7.47 24.65 -0.54
C HIS A 265 7.11 23.64 0.58
N PRO A 266 5.80 23.39 0.86
CA PRO A 266 5.36 22.47 1.91
C PRO A 266 5.97 21.05 1.82
N ARG A 267 6.23 20.59 0.61
CA ARG A 267 6.88 19.28 0.33
C ARG A 267 8.37 19.20 0.66
N ASN A 268 9.05 20.31 1.00
CA ASN A 268 10.48 20.29 1.35
C ASN A 268 10.75 19.38 2.56
N LEU A 269 9.85 19.33 3.54
CA LEU A 269 10.00 18.44 4.70
C LEU A 269 10.02 16.96 4.27
N LEU A 270 9.10 16.57 3.39
CA LEU A 270 9.04 15.22 2.83
C LEU A 270 10.32 14.89 2.05
N LEU A 271 10.78 15.79 1.17
CA LEU A 271 12.02 15.58 0.40
C LEU A 271 13.23 15.38 1.33
N ARG A 272 13.31 16.14 2.42
CA ARG A 272 14.34 15.97 3.45
C ARG A 272 14.26 14.62 4.17
N GLN A 273 13.06 14.08 4.38
CA GLN A 273 12.88 12.77 5.01
C GLN A 273 13.27 11.61 4.10
N ILE A 274 13.09 11.75 2.78
CA ILE A 274 13.34 10.66 1.81
C ILE A 274 14.73 10.70 1.16
N ARG A 275 15.49 11.79 1.35
CA ARG A 275 16.83 11.92 0.78
C ARG A 275 17.79 10.87 1.34
N SER A 276 18.85 10.57 0.59
CA SER A 276 19.95 9.74 1.06
C SER A 276 20.52 10.22 2.40
N LYS A 277 20.91 9.28 3.27
CA LYS A 277 21.40 9.54 4.64
C LYS A 277 20.35 10.20 5.55
N SER A 278 19.10 9.76 5.44
CA SER A 278 18.03 10.12 6.36
C SER A 278 18.04 9.20 7.57
N ASP A 279 18.21 9.76 8.77
CA ASP A 279 18.17 8.99 10.04
C ASP A 279 16.80 8.33 10.26
N LEU A 280 15.72 8.98 9.80
CA LEU A 280 14.37 8.42 9.85
C LEU A 280 14.28 7.14 9.02
N LEU A 281 14.83 7.13 7.81
CA LEU A 281 14.83 5.95 6.95
C LEU A 281 15.75 4.85 7.51
N ALA A 282 16.90 5.22 8.08
CA ALA A 282 17.81 4.26 8.69
C ALA A 282 17.14 3.52 9.87
N SER A 283 16.52 4.28 10.80
CA SER A 283 15.77 3.68 11.92
C SER A 283 14.61 2.83 11.43
N GLN A 284 13.86 3.31 10.44
CA GLN A 284 12.74 2.57 9.88
C GLN A 284 13.19 1.27 9.20
N LEU A 285 14.32 1.28 8.49
CA LEU A 285 14.88 0.10 7.85
C LEU A 285 15.25 -0.97 8.87
N ASP A 286 15.86 -0.59 9.99
CA ASP A 286 16.23 -1.55 11.04
C ASP A 286 14.99 -2.18 11.70
N ASP A 287 13.99 -1.37 12.04
CA ASP A 287 12.70 -1.86 12.55
C ASP A 287 12.02 -2.79 11.55
N PHE A 288 12.00 -2.39 10.28
CA PHE A 288 11.37 -3.14 9.21
C PHE A 288 12.06 -4.48 8.97
N ARG A 289 13.40 -4.53 8.94
CA ARG A 289 14.17 -5.78 8.83
C ARG A 289 13.86 -6.76 9.95
N ASN A 290 13.71 -6.26 11.17
CA ASN A 290 13.37 -7.09 12.32
C ASN A 290 11.95 -7.65 12.21
N LEU A 291 11.03 -6.86 11.66
CA LEU A 291 9.64 -7.21 11.48
C LEU A 291 9.41 -8.30 10.42
N VAL A 292 10.13 -8.24 9.29
CA VAL A 292 9.82 -9.05 8.11
C VAL A 292 10.57 -10.40 8.05
N ARG A 293 11.23 -10.82 9.13
CA ARG A 293 12.09 -12.03 9.15
C ARG A 293 11.35 -13.33 8.82
N ASP A 294 10.05 -13.40 9.12
CA ASP A 294 9.17 -14.53 8.86
C ASP A 294 8.20 -14.26 7.68
N ARG A 295 8.55 -13.31 6.81
CA ARG A 295 7.82 -12.94 5.58
C ARG A 295 8.63 -13.34 4.35
N LYS A 296 7.95 -13.55 3.23
CA LYS A 296 8.62 -13.78 1.93
C LYS A 296 8.89 -12.45 1.23
N ILE A 297 10.16 -12.15 0.95
CA ILE A 297 10.56 -10.86 0.38
C ILE A 297 11.24 -11.10 -0.96
N VAL A 298 10.79 -10.38 -1.98
CA VAL A 298 11.43 -10.35 -3.29
C VAL A 298 11.75 -8.91 -3.62
N SER A 299 13.04 -8.58 -3.69
CA SER A 299 13.53 -7.24 -3.98
C SER A 299 14.03 -7.18 -5.42
N PHE A 300 13.34 -6.39 -6.24
CA PHE A 300 13.70 -6.08 -7.61
C PHE A 300 14.52 -4.79 -7.65
N TYR A 301 15.68 -4.82 -8.28
CA TYR A 301 16.53 -3.63 -8.44
C TYR A 301 16.85 -3.38 -9.91
N ALA A 302 16.84 -2.11 -10.30
CA ALA A 302 17.17 -1.68 -11.65
C ALA A 302 18.68 -1.79 -11.89
N THR A 303 19.08 -2.29 -13.06
CA THR A 303 20.48 -2.25 -13.52
C THR A 303 20.73 -1.14 -14.54
N GLY A 304 19.68 -0.49 -15.04
CA GLY A 304 19.77 0.65 -15.95
C GLY A 304 19.65 2.00 -15.25
N GLN A 305 20.30 3.02 -15.82
CA GLN A 305 20.14 4.41 -15.37
C GLN A 305 18.80 5.00 -15.85
N THR A 306 18.35 6.06 -15.20
CA THR A 306 17.20 6.89 -15.64
C THR A 306 17.71 8.27 -16.03
N ARG A 307 17.00 8.95 -16.94
CA ARG A 307 17.23 10.37 -17.21
C ARG A 307 16.64 11.25 -16.10
N GLN A 308 17.31 12.36 -15.79
CA GLN A 308 16.83 13.39 -14.88
C GLN A 308 15.61 14.13 -15.44
N LEU A 309 14.78 14.65 -14.52
CA LEU A 309 13.64 15.48 -14.85
C LEU A 309 14.11 16.90 -15.22
N ASN A 310 13.71 17.35 -16.40
CA ASN A 310 13.88 18.71 -16.89
C ASN A 310 12.51 19.26 -17.32
N PHE A 311 12.27 20.54 -17.03
CA PHE A 311 11.05 21.19 -17.47
C PHE A 311 11.13 21.50 -18.97
N ASN A 312 10.19 20.97 -19.75
CA ASN A 312 10.10 21.25 -21.17
C ASN A 312 9.18 22.47 -21.39
N ASN A 313 9.77 23.59 -21.81
CA ASN A 313 9.05 24.84 -22.03
C ASN A 313 8.00 24.78 -23.15
N ALA A 314 8.18 23.90 -24.14
CA ALA A 314 7.25 23.75 -25.26
C ALA A 314 6.02 22.94 -24.88
N THR A 315 6.20 21.85 -24.13
CA THR A 315 5.08 20.99 -23.68
C THR A 315 4.49 21.42 -22.35
N LYS A 316 5.14 22.37 -21.65
CA LYS A 316 4.80 22.84 -20.30
C LYS A 316 4.71 21.70 -19.28
N ARG A 317 5.57 20.69 -19.44
CA ARG A 317 5.57 19.46 -18.63
C ARG A 317 6.99 19.09 -18.20
N TRP A 318 7.08 18.44 -17.05
CA TRP A 318 8.32 17.82 -16.61
C TRP A 318 8.55 16.52 -17.39
N GLU A 319 9.71 16.41 -18.03
CA GLU A 319 10.05 15.27 -18.87
C GLU A 319 11.43 14.73 -18.49
N ARG A 320 11.63 13.42 -18.62
CA ARG A 320 12.92 12.75 -18.32
C ARG A 320 13.89 12.91 -19.49
N THR A 321 14.33 14.14 -19.76
CA THR A 321 15.21 14.49 -20.88
C THR A 321 16.63 14.87 -20.46
N GLY A 322 16.89 15.04 -19.15
CA GLY A 322 18.19 15.40 -18.62
C GLY A 322 19.20 14.26 -18.59
N ASP A 323 20.31 14.50 -17.87
CA ASP A 323 21.43 13.57 -17.77
C ASP A 323 21.05 12.23 -17.15
N TRP A 324 21.81 11.19 -17.48
CA TRP A 324 21.64 9.86 -16.91
C TRP A 324 22.13 9.83 -15.46
N PHE A 325 21.32 9.27 -14.58
CA PHE A 325 21.67 9.06 -13.19
C PHE A 325 21.05 7.78 -12.63
N THR A 326 21.61 7.28 -11.54
CA THR A 326 21.05 6.16 -10.78
C THR A 326 20.11 6.74 -9.72
N ALA A 327 18.80 6.61 -9.93
CA ALA A 327 17.82 7.18 -8.99
C ALA A 327 17.86 6.53 -7.61
N VAL A 328 18.02 5.21 -7.59
CA VAL A 328 18.16 4.41 -6.36
C VAL A 328 19.32 3.45 -6.56
N GLU A 329 20.32 3.55 -5.71
CA GLU A 329 21.45 2.63 -5.72
C GLU A 329 21.01 1.22 -5.31
N LYS A 330 21.67 0.19 -5.85
CA LYS A 330 21.40 -1.21 -5.51
C LYS A 330 21.39 -1.45 -4.00
N ASP A 331 22.32 -0.84 -3.28
CA ASP A 331 22.46 -0.96 -1.83
C ASP A 331 21.29 -0.31 -1.06
N SER A 332 20.62 0.68 -1.65
CA SER A 332 19.40 1.30 -1.11
C SER A 332 18.16 0.49 -1.46
N ALA A 333 18.14 -0.16 -2.63
CA ALA A 333 17.03 -0.98 -3.12
C ALA A 333 16.86 -2.35 -2.43
N LEU A 334 17.84 -2.76 -1.62
CA LEU A 334 17.88 -4.09 -0.99
C LEU A 334 17.81 -3.97 0.54
N LEU A 335 17.19 -4.96 1.18
CA LEU A 335 17.17 -5.08 2.64
C LEU A 335 18.44 -5.72 3.18
N HIS A 336 19.23 -6.40 2.35
CA HIS A 336 20.42 -7.17 2.76
C HIS A 336 20.11 -8.26 3.80
N LEU A 337 18.94 -8.89 3.64
CA LEU A 337 18.61 -10.08 4.41
C LEU A 337 19.24 -11.32 3.76
N PRO A 338 19.39 -12.43 4.50
CA PRO A 338 19.86 -13.70 3.93
C PRO A 338 19.03 -14.12 2.71
N ASP A 339 19.65 -14.81 1.75
CA ASP A 339 18.99 -15.22 0.50
C ASP A 339 17.79 -16.17 0.74
N SER A 340 17.73 -16.83 1.89
CA SER A 340 16.57 -17.62 2.31
C SER A 340 15.33 -16.78 2.65
N MET A 341 15.51 -15.48 2.90
CA MET A 341 14.45 -14.53 3.31
C MET A 341 14.17 -13.49 2.21
N GLU A 342 15.23 -12.94 1.62
CA GLU A 342 15.15 -11.93 0.55
C GLU A 342 15.78 -12.46 -0.73
N GLU A 343 14.92 -12.70 -1.72
CA GLU A 343 15.34 -12.99 -3.08
C GLU A 343 15.61 -11.69 -3.83
N LYS A 344 16.78 -11.59 -4.47
CA LYS A 344 17.30 -10.34 -5.05
C LYS A 344 17.32 -10.49 -6.57
N ILE A 345 16.39 -9.84 -7.26
CA ILE A 345 16.18 -10.02 -8.72
C ILE A 345 16.62 -8.76 -9.48
N PRO A 346 17.67 -8.82 -10.33
CA PRO A 346 18.00 -7.71 -11.21
C PRO A 346 16.98 -7.57 -12.34
N LEU A 347 16.62 -6.33 -12.67
CA LEU A 347 15.83 -6.00 -13.85
C LEU A 347 16.64 -5.10 -14.79
N ASP A 348 16.80 -5.54 -16.05
CA ASP A 348 17.50 -4.81 -17.09
C ASP A 348 16.66 -3.66 -17.66
N THR A 349 16.44 -2.66 -16.82
CA THR A 349 15.60 -1.51 -17.08
C THR A 349 15.94 -0.37 -16.13
N SER A 350 15.41 0.82 -16.40
CA SER A 350 15.54 1.96 -15.50
C SER A 350 14.57 1.86 -14.32
N HIS A 351 14.89 2.56 -13.23
CA HIS A 351 14.02 2.71 -12.05
C HIS A 351 12.57 3.06 -12.43
N SER A 352 12.40 4.04 -13.32
CA SER A 352 11.08 4.51 -13.73
C SER A 352 10.28 3.53 -14.60
N MET A 353 10.92 2.50 -15.13
CA MET A 353 10.34 1.55 -16.09
C MET A 353 10.16 0.15 -15.52
N MET A 354 10.71 -0.14 -14.34
CA MET A 354 10.76 -1.50 -13.78
C MET A 354 9.41 -2.09 -13.39
N VAL A 355 8.37 -1.27 -13.32
CA VAL A 355 6.98 -1.67 -13.03
C VAL A 355 6.04 -1.53 -14.23
N LYS A 356 6.58 -1.28 -15.43
CA LYS A 356 5.83 -1.00 -16.67
C LYS A 356 6.01 -2.13 -17.68
N PHE A 357 5.51 -3.32 -17.34
CA PHE A 357 5.63 -4.49 -18.21
C PHE A 357 4.75 -4.40 -19.46
N ASP A 358 5.36 -4.58 -20.63
CA ASP A 358 4.67 -4.41 -21.91
C ASP A 358 3.90 -5.65 -22.36
N ASN A 359 4.33 -6.83 -21.91
CA ASN A 359 3.76 -8.10 -22.33
C ASN A 359 3.93 -9.19 -21.26
N LYS A 360 3.17 -10.29 -21.40
CA LYS A 360 3.16 -11.41 -20.44
C LYS A 360 4.46 -12.24 -20.41
N ASN A 361 5.31 -12.11 -21.42
CA ASN A 361 6.58 -12.85 -21.51
C ASN A 361 7.77 -11.99 -21.06
N ASP A 362 7.51 -10.77 -20.58
CA ASP A 362 8.54 -9.93 -19.97
C ASP A 362 9.20 -10.67 -18.80
N ARG A 363 10.53 -10.65 -18.72
CA ARG A 363 11.31 -11.37 -17.70
C ARG A 363 10.99 -10.88 -16.29
N GLY A 364 10.76 -9.58 -16.13
CA GLY A 364 10.34 -9.01 -14.86
C GLY A 364 8.93 -9.48 -14.50
N TYR A 365 7.98 -9.41 -15.43
CA TYR A 365 6.61 -9.87 -15.16
C TYR A 365 6.52 -11.38 -14.87
N THR A 366 7.24 -12.22 -15.61
CA THR A 366 7.26 -13.67 -15.38
C THR A 366 7.79 -14.00 -13.99
N SER A 367 8.86 -13.33 -13.55
CA SER A 367 9.37 -13.44 -12.17
C SER A 367 8.30 -13.06 -11.16
N VAL A 368 7.62 -11.92 -11.35
CA VAL A 368 6.52 -11.45 -10.47
C VAL A 368 5.40 -12.47 -10.40
N ARG A 369 4.91 -12.93 -11.55
CA ARG A 369 3.83 -13.92 -11.67
C ARG A 369 4.17 -15.20 -10.92
N ASP A 370 5.37 -15.72 -11.11
CA ASP A 370 5.78 -17.00 -10.55
C ASP A 370 5.89 -16.91 -9.02
N LYS A 371 6.39 -15.78 -8.48
CA LYS A 371 6.42 -15.53 -7.03
C LYS A 371 5.03 -15.34 -6.44
N LEU A 372 4.15 -14.58 -7.09
CA LEU A 372 2.78 -14.40 -6.59
C LEU A 372 1.97 -15.71 -6.62
N LYS A 373 2.16 -16.57 -7.63
CA LYS A 373 1.55 -17.91 -7.67
C LYS A 373 2.06 -18.80 -6.54
N ALA A 374 3.35 -18.72 -6.21
CA ALA A 374 3.88 -19.41 -5.04
C ALA A 374 3.28 -18.86 -3.74
N PHE A 375 3.15 -17.54 -3.62
CA PHE A 375 2.52 -16.90 -2.46
C PHE A 375 1.06 -17.35 -2.30
N GLU A 376 0.25 -17.31 -3.36
CA GLU A 376 -1.16 -17.75 -3.33
C GLU A 376 -1.31 -19.19 -2.84
N ARG A 377 -0.42 -20.08 -3.26
CA ARG A 377 -0.44 -21.50 -2.87
C ARG A 377 -0.08 -21.71 -1.40
N GLU A 378 0.92 -20.99 -0.89
CA GLU A 378 1.53 -21.27 0.43
C GLU A 378 0.94 -20.41 1.56
N ALA A 379 0.46 -19.22 1.24
CA ALA A 379 0.04 -18.24 2.23
C ALA A 379 -1.16 -18.66 3.09
N PRO A 380 -2.21 -19.35 2.59
CA PRO A 380 -3.38 -19.68 3.41
C PRO A 380 -3.03 -20.44 4.69
N GLY A 381 -2.19 -21.49 4.58
CA GLY A 381 -1.75 -22.26 5.75
C GLY A 381 -0.83 -21.47 6.67
N ALA A 382 0.16 -20.78 6.11
CA ALA A 382 1.12 -20.00 6.89
C ALA A 382 0.48 -18.83 7.65
N VAL A 383 -0.50 -18.16 7.04
CA VAL A 383 -1.22 -17.04 7.67
C VAL A 383 -2.21 -17.56 8.70
N ALA A 384 -2.97 -18.62 8.41
CA ALA A 384 -3.92 -19.20 9.37
C ALA A 384 -3.22 -19.58 10.69
N ALA A 385 -2.04 -20.20 10.61
CA ALA A 385 -1.23 -20.57 11.79
C ALA A 385 -0.83 -19.37 12.68
N ARG A 386 -0.77 -18.15 12.15
CA ARG A 386 -0.45 -16.93 12.93
C ARG A 386 -1.65 -16.39 13.71
N PHE A 387 -2.86 -16.78 13.31
CA PHE A 387 -4.10 -16.41 13.99
C PHE A 387 -4.60 -17.49 14.96
N GLU A 388 -4.01 -18.68 14.93
CA GLU A 388 -4.25 -19.69 15.95
C GLU A 388 -3.69 -19.23 17.31
N PRO A 389 -4.39 -19.51 18.42
CA PRO A 389 -3.86 -19.23 19.74
C PRO A 389 -2.57 -20.02 19.90
N GLN A 390 -1.45 -19.33 20.11
CA GLN A 390 -0.24 -20.02 20.54
C GLN A 390 -0.53 -20.64 21.91
N ILE A 391 -0.74 -21.95 21.94
CA ILE A 391 -0.64 -22.72 23.18
C ILE A 391 0.81 -22.54 23.58
N SER A 392 1.07 -21.59 24.49
CA SER A 392 2.37 -21.42 25.13
C SER A 392 2.77 -22.77 25.70
N SER A 393 3.65 -23.49 25.01
CA SER A 393 4.29 -24.69 25.54
C SER A 393 5.25 -24.35 26.68
N THR A 394 5.50 -23.07 26.93
CA THR A 394 5.74 -22.56 28.28
C THR A 394 4.43 -22.53 29.07
N ALA A 395 3.84 -23.71 29.29
CA ALA A 395 3.43 -24.00 30.65
C ALA A 395 4.72 -23.87 31.44
N CYS A 396 4.85 -22.81 32.22
CA CYS A 396 5.81 -22.83 33.32
C CYS A 396 5.49 -24.14 34.03
N ILE A 397 6.37 -25.13 33.96
CA ILE A 397 6.26 -26.33 34.78
C ILE A 397 6.45 -25.79 36.19
N VAL A 398 5.37 -25.35 36.81
CA VAL A 398 5.28 -25.29 38.25
C VAL A 398 5.32 -26.75 38.61
N VAL A 399 6.52 -27.27 38.85
CA VAL A 399 6.70 -28.59 39.43
C VAL A 399 5.95 -28.50 40.75
N PRO A 400 4.81 -29.20 40.93
CA PRO A 400 4.18 -29.22 42.22
C PRO A 400 5.02 -30.18 43.04
N PHE A 401 6.15 -29.70 43.59
CA PHE A 401 6.77 -30.43 44.67
C PHE A 401 5.76 -30.40 45.81
N SER A 402 5.09 -31.53 46.03
CA SER A 402 4.46 -31.82 47.30
C SER A 402 5.54 -31.66 48.36
N ARG A 403 5.22 -30.98 49.46
CA ARG A 403 6.16 -30.75 50.57
C ARG A 403 6.73 -32.10 51.00
N ASP A 404 8.01 -32.32 50.72
CA ASP A 404 8.73 -33.51 51.17
C ASP A 404 8.89 -33.40 52.69
N SER A 405 8.21 -34.28 53.43
CA SER A 405 8.29 -34.35 54.90
C SER A 405 9.66 -34.78 55.40
N VAL A 406 10.58 -35.16 54.51
CA VAL A 406 11.94 -35.62 54.80
C VAL A 406 13.01 -34.58 54.45
N HIS A 407 12.62 -33.38 53.99
CA HIS A 407 13.56 -32.29 53.70
C HIS A 407 14.17 -31.68 54.98
N MET A 408 15.21 -32.31 55.50
CA MET A 408 15.96 -31.90 56.71
C MET A 408 17.07 -30.88 56.37
N GLY A 409 16.73 -29.77 55.72
CA GLY A 409 17.71 -28.75 55.37
C GLY A 409 17.11 -27.36 55.15
N ARG A 410 17.73 -26.34 55.76
CA ARG A 410 17.43 -24.90 55.60
C ARG A 410 16.16 -24.37 56.29
N GLU A 411 15.84 -24.89 57.47
CA GLU A 411 14.77 -24.38 58.33
C GLU A 411 15.00 -22.91 58.78
N ASP A 412 16.28 -22.51 58.86
CA ASP A 412 16.73 -21.14 59.15
C ASP A 412 16.33 -20.12 58.08
N ARG A 413 16.14 -20.56 56.83
CA ARG A 413 15.68 -19.70 55.72
C ARG A 413 14.16 -19.68 55.60
N LEU A 414 13.48 -20.78 55.90
CA LEU A 414 12.02 -20.88 55.89
C LEU A 414 11.35 -20.00 56.96
N THR A 415 11.99 -19.83 58.12
CA THR A 415 11.51 -18.96 59.21
C THR A 415 11.65 -17.46 58.92
N ARG A 416 12.45 -17.07 57.90
CA ARG A 416 12.64 -15.66 57.51
C ARG A 416 11.63 -15.17 56.46
N LEU A 417 11.01 -16.08 55.70
CA LEU A 417 10.09 -15.76 54.61
C LEU A 417 8.76 -15.09 55.04
N PRO A 418 8.14 -15.42 56.20
CA PRO A 418 6.88 -14.77 56.58
C PRO A 418 7.06 -13.30 57.01
N LYS A 419 8.24 -12.94 57.54
CA LYS A 419 8.48 -11.58 58.10
C LYS A 419 8.73 -10.51 57.04
N THR A 420 8.97 -10.90 55.78
CA THR A 420 9.20 -9.95 54.67
C THR A 420 7.94 -9.68 53.85
N LEU A 421 6.87 -10.46 54.04
CA LEU A 421 5.62 -10.36 53.27
C LEU A 421 4.46 -9.71 54.04
N GLU A 422 4.66 -9.34 55.32
CA GLU A 422 3.63 -8.77 56.20
C GLU A 422 3.98 -7.37 56.76
N GLN A 423 4.66 -6.51 56.00
CA GLN A 423 4.76 -5.09 56.36
C GLN A 423 3.87 -4.22 55.47
N PRO A 424 2.89 -3.48 56.04
CA PRO A 424 2.07 -2.54 55.29
C PRO A 424 2.88 -1.28 54.91
N TYR A 425 2.62 -0.76 53.72
CA TYR A 425 3.14 0.51 53.23
C TYR A 425 2.73 1.66 54.16
N ASP A 426 3.71 2.38 54.71
CA ASP A 426 3.51 3.58 55.50
C ASP A 426 3.70 4.82 54.60
N THR A 427 2.67 5.66 54.52
CA THR A 427 2.66 6.94 53.81
C THR A 427 2.86 8.06 54.83
N ASP A 428 4.09 8.59 54.95
CA ASP A 428 4.39 10.02 55.19
C ASP A 428 5.86 10.23 55.62
N THR A 429 6.72 10.65 54.68
CA THR A 429 7.71 11.74 54.87
C THR A 429 8.41 12.09 53.56
N VAL A 430 8.59 13.40 53.36
CA VAL A 430 8.93 14.11 52.12
C VAL A 430 10.45 14.25 51.93
N SER A 431 10.97 14.04 50.70
CA SER A 431 11.82 15.01 49.97
C SER A 431 12.37 14.46 48.63
N GLY A 432 12.03 15.11 47.51
CA GLY A 432 12.85 15.10 46.28
C GLY A 432 12.23 14.51 44.99
N ALA A 433 11.48 15.34 44.24
CA ALA A 433 11.22 15.36 42.77
C ALA A 433 11.15 14.01 41.98
N SER A 434 9.97 13.47 41.62
CA SER A 434 9.13 13.74 40.41
C SER A 434 9.91 13.76 39.07
N TRP A 435 9.65 12.95 38.04
CA TRP A 435 8.37 12.62 37.38
C TRP A 435 8.50 11.37 36.49
N ILE A 436 7.45 10.54 36.41
CA ILE A 436 6.76 10.13 35.16
C ILE A 436 5.39 9.57 35.55
N GLY A 437 4.37 10.01 34.81
CA GLY A 437 2.96 9.96 35.17
C GLY A 437 2.30 8.59 35.04
N THR A 438 1.43 8.37 36.02
CA THR A 438 0.42 7.34 36.20
C THR A 438 -0.69 7.31 35.14
N TYR A 439 -1.07 6.10 34.76
CA TYR A 439 -2.40 5.75 34.26
C TYR A 439 -3.44 5.87 35.39
N ARG A 440 -4.54 6.58 35.16
CA ARG A 440 -5.67 6.70 36.09
C ARG A 440 -6.87 5.93 35.55
N LYS A 441 -7.24 4.82 36.21
CA LYS A 441 -8.51 4.11 36.00
C LYS A 441 -9.54 4.61 37.04
N LYS A 442 -10.72 4.98 36.56
CA LYS A 442 -11.92 5.31 37.36
C LYS A 442 -12.57 4.03 37.91
N SER A 443 -13.10 4.10 39.13
CA SER A 443 -14.33 3.40 39.58
C SER A 443 -14.93 4.21 40.75
N THR A 444 -16.02 4.96 40.57
CA THR A 444 -17.42 4.58 40.84
C THR A 444 -17.70 3.96 42.21
N SER A 445 -18.48 4.70 43.01
CA SER A 445 -19.53 4.31 43.97
C SER A 445 -19.32 4.88 45.39
N LYS A 446 -19.98 5.99 45.71
CA LYS A 446 -21.33 6.04 46.30
C LYS A 446 -21.92 7.43 46.12
#